data_AF-A0A0D7EKU5-F1
#
_entry.id   AF-A0A0D7EKU5-F1
#
_cell.length_a   1.000
_cell.length_b   1.000
_cell.length_c   1.000
_cell.angle_alpha   90.00
_cell.angle_beta   90.00
_cell.angle_gamma   90.00
#
_symmetry.space_group_name_H-M   'P 1'
#
loop_
_entity.id
_entity.type
_entity.pdbx_description
1 polymer ?
#
loop_
_entity_poly.entity_id
_entity_poly.type
_entity_poly.pdbx_seq_one_letter_code
_entity_poly.pdbx_strand_id
1 'polypeptide(L)'
;LRKAAGLDEVETIRKEGAPIPLHPLPRWDDGHSVLLAGDAAGVVAPASGEGIYYAMLGGRLAAEAVDEFLATADAKALKLARKRFMRANGSVFRILGLMQWYWYSNDKRREQFVNICRDRDVQKLTWDAYMNKKLVRAKPIAHVRIFFKNLAHMTGLASV
;
A
#
# COMPACT_ATOMS: atom_id res chain seq x y z
N LEU A 1 -3.70 -13.78 -23.24
CA LEU A 1 -2.44 -13.38 -22.57
C LEU A 1 -1.27 -14.32 -22.91
N ARG A 2 -1.33 -15.62 -22.56
CA ARG A 2 -0.22 -16.57 -22.82
C ARG A 2 0.24 -16.62 -24.28
N LYS A 3 -0.70 -16.82 -25.21
CA LYS A 3 -0.44 -16.78 -26.65
C LYS A 3 0.16 -15.44 -27.11
N ALA A 4 -0.36 -14.32 -26.59
CA ALA A 4 0.14 -12.98 -26.92
C ALA A 4 1.56 -12.72 -26.36
N ALA A 5 1.95 -13.41 -25.30
CA ALA A 5 3.28 -13.33 -24.70
C ALA A 5 4.25 -14.42 -25.21
N GLY A 6 3.83 -15.28 -26.15
CA GLY A 6 4.65 -16.40 -26.66
C GLY A 6 4.92 -17.50 -25.62
N LEU A 7 4.03 -17.66 -24.63
CA LEU A 7 4.16 -18.62 -23.53
C LEU A 7 3.13 -19.77 -23.62
N ASP A 8 2.57 -20.02 -24.79
CA ASP A 8 1.57 -21.07 -25.02
C ASP A 8 2.15 -22.49 -24.95
N GLU A 9 3.41 -22.68 -25.35
CA GLU A 9 4.11 -23.98 -25.28
C GLU A 9 4.82 -24.24 -23.94
N VAL A 10 4.84 -23.27 -23.02
CA VAL A 10 5.58 -23.38 -21.75
C VAL A 10 4.73 -24.09 -20.70
N GLU A 11 5.23 -25.19 -20.12
CA GLU A 11 4.53 -25.89 -19.05
C GLU A 11 4.36 -25.01 -17.79
N THR A 12 3.17 -25.06 -17.19
CA THR A 12 2.90 -24.35 -15.92
C THR A 12 3.17 -25.27 -14.74
N ILE A 13 4.29 -25.03 -14.06
CA ILE A 13 4.72 -25.86 -12.91
C ILE A 13 3.83 -25.64 -11.68
N ARG A 14 3.32 -24.42 -11.47
CA ARG A 14 2.52 -24.06 -10.29
C ARG A 14 1.55 -22.91 -10.59
N LYS A 15 0.36 -22.96 -10.01
CA LYS A 15 -0.65 -21.91 -10.08
C LYS A 15 -1.20 -21.62 -8.69
N GLU A 16 -1.02 -20.39 -8.23
CA GLU A 16 -1.54 -19.94 -6.93
C GLU A 16 -2.24 -18.61 -7.07
N GLY A 17 -3.24 -18.40 -6.23
CA GLY A 17 -3.97 -17.16 -6.13
C GLY A 17 -4.58 -17.04 -4.75
N ALA A 18 -4.50 -15.83 -4.20
CA ALA A 18 -5.13 -15.49 -2.93
C ALA A 18 -5.71 -14.07 -3.03
N PRO A 19 -6.79 -13.76 -2.30
CA PRO A 19 -7.28 -12.40 -2.19
C PRO A 19 -6.24 -11.52 -1.51
N ILE A 20 -6.08 -10.29 -2.00
CA ILE A 20 -5.15 -9.30 -1.45
C ILE A 20 -5.95 -8.24 -0.70
N PRO A 21 -5.83 -8.11 0.64
CA PRO A 21 -6.64 -7.17 1.42
C PRO A 21 -6.04 -5.76 1.40
N LEU A 22 -6.42 -4.99 0.37
CA LEU A 22 -5.87 -3.66 0.03
C LEU A 22 -6.44 -2.49 0.88
N HIS A 23 -6.96 -2.74 2.08
CA HIS A 23 -7.46 -1.68 2.95
C HIS A 23 -7.39 -2.08 4.44
N PRO A 24 -6.84 -1.23 5.32
CA PRO A 24 -6.78 -1.51 6.75
C PRO A 24 -8.19 -1.61 7.34
N LEU A 25 -8.44 -2.65 8.13
CA LEU A 25 -9.72 -2.83 8.78
C LEU A 25 -10.02 -1.70 9.79
N PRO A 26 -11.30 -1.33 10.00
CA PRO A 26 -11.68 -0.27 10.93
C PRO A 26 -11.35 -0.62 12.39
N ARG A 27 -11.23 -1.91 12.70
CA ARG A 27 -10.92 -2.44 14.03
C ARG A 27 -10.02 -3.66 13.90
N TRP A 28 -9.03 -3.78 14.79
CA TRP A 28 -8.09 -4.92 14.83
C TRP A 28 -8.26 -5.77 16.08
N ASP A 29 -8.85 -5.24 17.15
CA ASP A 29 -9.12 -5.93 18.40
C ASP A 29 -10.59 -6.34 18.53
N ASP A 30 -10.88 -7.36 19.35
CA ASP A 30 -12.24 -7.64 19.85
C ASP A 30 -12.60 -6.78 21.09
N GLY A 31 -11.59 -6.17 21.72
CA GLY A 31 -11.72 -5.40 22.96
C GLY A 31 -11.64 -6.24 24.21
N HIS A 32 -11.19 -7.49 24.09
CA HIS A 32 -11.04 -8.43 25.18
C HIS A 32 -9.69 -9.15 25.14
N SER A 33 -9.44 -9.97 24.11
CA SER A 33 -8.26 -10.85 24.07
C SER A 33 -7.75 -11.22 22.67
N VAL A 34 -8.42 -10.74 21.62
CA VAL A 34 -8.07 -11.04 20.22
C VAL A 34 -7.50 -9.79 19.57
N LEU A 35 -6.41 -9.95 18.82
CA LEU A 35 -5.80 -8.90 18.01
C LEU A 35 -5.37 -9.44 16.64
N LEU A 36 -5.74 -8.72 15.59
CA LEU A 36 -5.35 -8.99 14.21
C LEU A 36 -3.99 -8.34 13.88
N ALA A 37 -3.20 -9.04 13.06
CA ALA A 37 -1.94 -8.55 12.51
C ALA A 37 -1.77 -9.00 11.05
N GLY A 38 -0.88 -8.34 10.31
CA GLY A 38 -0.61 -8.69 8.91
C GLY A 38 -1.84 -8.58 8.01
N ASP A 39 -1.93 -9.45 7.01
CA ASP A 39 -3.02 -9.46 6.04
C ASP A 39 -4.40 -9.58 6.70
N ALA A 40 -4.50 -10.25 7.85
CA ALA A 40 -5.73 -10.34 8.63
C ALA A 40 -6.23 -8.96 9.12
N ALA A 41 -5.31 -8.00 9.32
CA ALA A 41 -5.62 -6.61 9.67
C ALA A 41 -5.84 -5.70 8.44
N GLY A 42 -5.69 -6.24 7.23
CA GLY A 42 -5.87 -5.53 5.96
C GLY A 42 -4.73 -4.57 5.60
N VAL A 43 -3.53 -4.83 6.08
CA VAL A 43 -2.40 -3.87 5.93
C VAL A 43 -1.63 -4.01 4.62
N VAL A 44 -2.25 -4.47 3.53
CA VAL A 44 -1.60 -4.42 2.20
C VAL A 44 -1.77 -3.06 1.58
N ALA A 45 -0.67 -2.45 1.15
CA ALA A 45 -0.69 -1.13 0.53
C ALA A 45 -1.48 -1.16 -0.80
N PRO A 46 -2.48 -0.28 -0.97
CA PRO A 46 -3.20 -0.16 -2.23
C PRO A 46 -2.26 0.25 -3.38
N ALA A 47 -2.67 0.00 -4.62
CA ALA A 47 -1.95 0.28 -5.87
C ALA A 47 -0.60 -0.46 -6.06
N SER A 48 0.20 -0.66 -5.01
CA SER A 48 1.48 -1.37 -5.08
C SER A 48 1.37 -2.86 -4.74
N GLY A 49 0.38 -3.25 -3.93
CA GLY A 49 0.27 -4.63 -3.42
C GLY A 49 1.35 -4.98 -2.39
N GLU A 50 2.03 -3.99 -1.82
CA GLU A 50 3.06 -4.24 -0.82
C GLU A 50 2.44 -4.72 0.48
N GLY A 51 2.50 -6.03 0.74
CA GLY A 51 2.00 -6.64 1.97
C GLY A 51 3.09 -6.98 2.97
N ILE A 52 4.23 -7.52 2.50
CA ILE A 52 5.29 -8.08 3.36
C ILE A 52 5.82 -7.06 4.37
N TYR A 53 6.21 -5.87 3.90
CA TYR A 53 6.72 -4.81 4.77
C TYR A 53 5.70 -4.39 5.84
N TYR A 54 4.46 -4.12 5.42
CA TYR A 54 3.42 -3.64 6.32
C TYR A 54 2.91 -4.73 7.25
N ALA A 55 2.97 -6.01 6.84
CA ALA A 55 2.70 -7.14 7.71
C ALA A 55 3.74 -7.27 8.81
N MET A 56 5.03 -7.14 8.49
CA MET A 56 6.10 -7.12 9.50
C MET A 56 5.97 -5.93 10.45
N LEU A 57 5.70 -4.73 9.92
CA LEU A 57 5.49 -3.54 10.74
C LEU A 57 4.25 -3.70 11.63
N GLY A 58 3.13 -4.16 11.06
CA GLY A 58 1.89 -4.42 11.78
C GLY A 58 2.07 -5.47 12.88
N GLY A 59 2.83 -6.54 12.61
CA GLY A 59 3.18 -7.56 13.60
C GLY A 59 3.99 -7.00 14.77
N ARG A 60 4.95 -6.12 14.50
CA ARG A 60 5.71 -5.43 15.58
C ARG A 60 4.81 -4.58 16.46
N LEU A 61 3.95 -3.76 15.84
CA LEU A 61 3.02 -2.90 16.57
C LEU A 61 1.96 -3.71 17.34
N ALA A 62 1.56 -4.86 16.81
CA ALA A 62 0.68 -5.80 17.51
C ALA A 62 1.38 -6.41 18.72
N ALA A 63 2.63 -6.85 18.58
CA ALA A 63 3.42 -7.37 19.69
C ALA A 63 3.60 -6.34 20.82
N GLU A 64 3.92 -5.09 20.49
CA GLU A 64 4.02 -4.01 21.49
C GLU A 64 2.69 -3.74 22.21
N ALA A 65 1.56 -3.84 21.50
CA ALA A 65 0.23 -3.64 22.10
C ALA A 65 -0.17 -4.81 23.01
N VAL A 66 0.22 -6.04 22.63
CA VAL A 66 0.01 -7.24 23.44
C VAL A 66 0.90 -7.21 24.69
N ASP A 67 2.15 -6.78 24.57
CA ASP A 67 3.05 -6.62 25.72
C ASP A 67 2.47 -5.66 26.77
N GLU A 68 1.96 -4.50 26.32
CA GLU A 68 1.28 -3.53 27.18
C GLU A 68 -0.01 -4.09 27.80
N PHE A 69 -0.79 -4.87 27.04
CA PHE A 69 -1.96 -5.57 27.55
C PHE A 69 -1.58 -6.58 28.65
N LEU A 70 -0.54 -7.40 28.43
CA LEU A 70 -0.10 -8.41 29.39
C LEU A 70 0.44 -7.78 30.68
N ALA A 71 1.12 -6.65 30.58
CA ALA A 71 1.66 -5.93 31.74
C ALA A 71 0.57 -5.25 32.60
N THR A 72 -0.57 -4.86 32.00
CA THR A 72 -1.59 -4.03 32.66
C THR A 72 -2.94 -4.72 32.85
N ALA A 73 -3.18 -5.83 32.16
CA ALA A 73 -4.49 -6.46 31.97
C ALA A 73 -5.58 -5.53 31.37
N ASP A 74 -5.21 -4.36 30.81
CA ASP A 74 -6.16 -3.46 30.16
C ASP A 74 -6.32 -3.77 28.67
N ALA A 75 -7.44 -4.41 28.30
CA ALA A 75 -7.76 -4.75 26.92
C ALA A 75 -7.79 -3.54 25.95
N LYS A 76 -7.89 -2.29 26.47
CA LYS A 76 -7.77 -1.08 25.64
C LYS A 76 -6.39 -0.94 25.00
N ALA A 77 -5.34 -1.52 25.59
CA ALA A 77 -3.99 -1.51 25.04
C ALA A 77 -3.94 -2.14 23.63
N LEU A 78 -4.76 -3.17 23.34
CA LEU A 78 -4.80 -3.84 22.03
C LEU A 78 -5.16 -2.87 20.88
N LYS A 79 -5.96 -1.83 21.16
CA LYS A 79 -6.32 -0.78 20.17
C LYS A 79 -5.10 0.02 19.69
N LEU A 80 -4.01 0.01 20.46
CA LEU A 80 -2.80 0.78 20.17
C LEU A 80 -2.11 0.27 18.91
N ALA A 81 -2.20 -1.01 18.57
CA ALA A 81 -1.61 -1.57 17.35
C ALA A 81 -2.12 -0.82 16.10
N ARG A 82 -3.45 -0.77 15.94
CA ARG A 82 -4.09 -0.03 14.84
C ARG A 82 -3.80 1.47 14.93
N LYS A 83 -3.91 2.06 16.12
CA LYS A 83 -3.70 3.50 16.32
C LYS A 83 -2.30 3.92 15.89
N ARG A 84 -1.27 3.18 16.31
CA ARG A 84 0.14 3.42 15.96
C ARG A 84 0.36 3.22 14.46
N PHE A 85 -0.21 2.16 13.88
CA PHE A 85 -0.10 1.88 12.44
C PHE A 85 -0.71 3.00 11.59
N MET A 86 -1.94 3.40 11.91
CA MET A 86 -2.66 4.45 11.16
C MET A 86 -2.01 5.82 11.35
N ARG A 87 -1.43 6.10 12.53
CA ARG A 87 -0.66 7.33 12.75
C ARG A 87 0.59 7.41 11.87
N ALA A 88 1.26 6.27 11.65
CA ALA A 88 2.47 6.21 10.82
C ALA A 88 2.16 6.17 9.32
N ASN A 89 1.14 5.42 8.90
CA ASN A 89 0.94 5.03 7.50
C ASN A 89 -0.42 5.45 6.90
N GLY A 90 -1.36 5.96 7.70
CA GLY A 90 -2.74 6.18 7.26
C GLY A 90 -2.88 7.17 6.09
N SER A 91 -2.03 8.21 6.04
CA SER A 91 -1.99 9.15 4.92
C SER A 91 -1.53 8.49 3.61
N VAL A 92 -0.50 7.64 3.69
CA VAL A 92 0.03 6.88 2.55
C VAL A 92 -1.03 5.92 2.02
N PHE A 93 -1.66 5.14 2.89
CA PHE A 93 -2.73 4.21 2.50
C PHE A 93 -3.92 4.92 1.85
N ARG A 94 -4.30 6.11 2.34
CA ARG A 94 -5.34 6.92 1.70
C ARG A 94 -4.97 7.38 0.30
N ILE A 95 -3.75 7.90 0.11
CA ILE A 95 -3.28 8.40 -1.19
C ILE A 95 -3.20 7.25 -2.19
N LEU A 96 -2.61 6.13 -1.77
CA LEU A 96 -2.52 4.93 -2.58
C LEU A 96 -3.90 4.36 -2.92
N GLY A 97 -4.85 4.40 -1.99
CA GLY A 97 -6.24 3.97 -2.22
C GLY A 97 -6.94 4.83 -3.28
N LEU A 98 -6.75 6.15 -3.23
CA LEU A 98 -7.27 7.07 -4.24
C LEU A 98 -6.63 6.80 -5.62
N MET A 99 -5.32 6.61 -5.65
CA MET A 99 -4.60 6.24 -6.87
C MET A 99 -5.13 4.92 -7.44
N GLN A 100 -5.30 3.90 -6.62
CA GLN A 100 -5.86 2.61 -7.05
C GLN A 100 -7.25 2.79 -7.66
N TRP A 101 -8.15 3.45 -6.94
CA TRP A 101 -9.51 3.67 -7.43
C TRP A 101 -9.53 4.42 -8.77
N TYR A 102 -8.70 5.45 -8.93
CA TYR A 102 -8.62 6.22 -10.17
C TYR A 102 -8.02 5.39 -11.31
N TRP A 103 -6.81 4.85 -11.14
CA TRP A 103 -6.05 4.21 -12.21
C TRP A 103 -6.65 2.88 -12.67
N TYR A 104 -7.23 2.11 -11.74
CA TYR A 104 -7.73 0.77 -12.04
C TYR A 104 -9.19 0.76 -12.51
N SER A 105 -9.82 1.93 -12.67
CA SER A 105 -11.22 2.05 -13.08
C SER A 105 -11.51 1.65 -14.53
N ASN A 106 -10.56 1.76 -15.47
CA ASN A 106 -10.70 1.30 -16.85
C ASN A 106 -9.34 1.10 -17.53
N ASP A 107 -9.33 0.40 -18.67
CA ASP A 107 -8.10 0.10 -19.42
C ASP A 107 -7.34 1.35 -19.86
N LYS A 108 -8.02 2.38 -20.35
CA LYS A 108 -7.35 3.63 -20.78
C LYS A 108 -6.55 4.26 -19.65
N ARG A 109 -7.09 4.30 -18.43
CA ARG A 109 -6.38 4.82 -17.26
C ARG A 109 -5.26 3.89 -16.80
N ARG A 110 -5.44 2.56 -16.88
CA ARG A 110 -4.35 1.61 -16.63
C ARG A 110 -3.18 1.81 -17.59
N GLU A 111 -3.45 1.98 -18.88
CA GLU A 111 -2.41 2.28 -19.88
C GLU A 111 -1.72 3.62 -19.62
N GLN A 112 -2.45 4.65 -19.19
CA GLN A 112 -1.86 5.92 -18.77
C GLN A 112 -0.94 5.74 -17.55
N PHE A 113 -1.33 4.94 -16.56
CA PHE A 113 -0.49 4.62 -15.42
C PHE A 113 0.82 3.93 -15.84
N VAL A 114 0.74 2.97 -16.76
CA VAL A 114 1.92 2.31 -17.35
C VAL A 114 2.83 3.31 -18.06
N ASN A 115 2.26 4.26 -18.81
CA ASN A 115 3.03 5.30 -19.47
C ASN A 115 3.76 6.22 -18.46
N ILE A 116 3.13 6.57 -17.35
CA ILE A 116 3.78 7.34 -16.25
C ILE A 116 4.98 6.58 -15.69
N CYS A 117 4.90 5.25 -15.56
CA CYS A 117 6.01 4.44 -15.06
C CYS A 117 7.25 4.43 -15.98
N ARG A 118 7.16 4.93 -17.22
CA ARG A 118 8.31 5.09 -18.13
C ARG A 118 9.17 6.31 -17.79
N ASP A 119 8.63 7.26 -17.05
CA ASP A 119 9.33 8.47 -16.63
C ASP A 119 10.44 8.15 -15.61
N ARG A 120 11.66 8.64 -15.85
CA ARG A 120 12.83 8.35 -15.00
C ARG A 120 12.72 8.94 -13.60
N ASP A 121 12.06 10.08 -13.45
CA ASP A 121 11.85 10.69 -12.14
C ASP A 121 10.82 9.88 -11.35
N VAL A 122 9.74 9.42 -12.00
CA VAL A 122 8.78 8.50 -11.37
C VAL A 122 9.45 7.22 -10.91
N GLN A 123 10.31 6.63 -11.74
CA GLN A 123 11.06 5.41 -11.38
C GLN A 123 11.96 5.67 -10.17
N LYS A 124 12.73 6.76 -10.17
CA LYS A 124 13.61 7.12 -9.06
C LYS A 124 12.84 7.35 -7.77
N LEU A 125 11.73 8.10 -7.83
CA LEU A 125 10.87 8.35 -6.68
C LEU A 125 10.27 7.07 -6.11
N THR A 126 9.81 6.18 -7.00
CA THR A 126 9.23 4.88 -6.61
C THR A 126 10.29 4.00 -5.97
N TRP A 127 11.50 3.95 -6.55
CA TRP A 127 12.64 3.23 -6.01
C TRP A 127 13.05 3.73 -4.62
N ASP A 128 13.18 5.05 -4.45
CA ASP A 128 13.52 5.66 -3.16
C ASP A 128 12.45 5.38 -2.10
N ALA A 129 11.17 5.39 -2.48
CA ALA A 129 10.06 5.03 -1.60
C ALA A 129 10.10 3.54 -1.19
N TYR A 130 10.48 2.63 -2.10
CA TYR A 130 10.64 1.21 -1.79
C TYR A 130 11.87 0.93 -0.92
N MET A 131 13.03 1.49 -1.27
CA MET A 131 14.28 1.14 -0.59
C MET A 131 14.41 1.80 0.78
N ASN A 132 14.07 3.08 0.88
CA ASN A 132 14.41 3.83 2.07
C ASN A 132 13.31 3.81 3.12
N LYS A 133 12.04 3.55 2.75
CA LYS A 133 10.81 3.49 3.60
C LYS A 133 10.59 4.62 4.63
N LYS A 134 11.54 5.55 4.74
CA LYS A 134 11.69 6.64 5.70
C LYS A 134 11.77 8.00 5.01
N LEU A 135 12.01 8.03 3.69
CA LEU A 135 12.15 9.26 2.90
C LEU A 135 10.83 10.00 2.62
N VAL A 136 9.71 9.54 3.18
CA VAL A 136 8.40 10.21 3.08
C VAL A 136 8.22 11.32 4.13
N ARG A 137 9.12 11.41 5.13
CA ARG A 137 9.05 12.49 6.14
C ARG A 137 9.53 13.85 5.63
N ALA A 138 10.34 13.89 4.56
CA ALA A 138 10.98 15.14 4.16
C ALA A 138 10.13 16.03 3.25
N LYS A 139 9.39 15.50 2.26
CA LYS A 139 8.67 16.35 1.27
C LYS A 139 7.40 15.70 0.63
N PRO A 140 6.37 15.30 1.40
CA PRO A 140 5.16 14.68 0.84
C PRO A 140 4.43 15.58 -0.19
N ILE A 141 4.38 16.89 0.05
CA ILE A 141 3.70 17.86 -0.83
C ILE A 141 4.42 18.01 -2.17
N ALA A 142 5.76 17.96 -2.20
CA ALA A 142 6.51 18.08 -3.44
C ALA A 142 6.29 16.87 -4.36
N HIS A 143 6.23 15.66 -3.80
CA HIS A 143 6.00 14.43 -4.57
C HIS A 143 4.57 14.32 -5.07
N VAL A 144 3.59 14.71 -4.25
CA VAL A 144 2.18 14.83 -4.69
C VAL A 144 2.06 15.88 -5.79
N ARG A 145 2.71 17.04 -5.64
CA ARG A 145 2.68 18.11 -6.65
C ARG A 145 3.36 17.71 -7.96
N ILE A 146 4.50 17.00 -7.93
CA ILE A 146 5.16 16.48 -9.15
C ILE A 146 4.30 15.40 -9.80
N PHE A 147 3.73 14.49 -9.01
CA PHE A 147 2.83 13.45 -9.51
C PHE A 147 1.57 14.04 -10.17
N PHE A 148 0.93 15.03 -9.54
CA PHE A 148 -0.22 15.74 -10.11
C PHE A 148 0.16 16.66 -11.28
N LYS A 149 1.37 17.22 -11.30
CA LYS A 149 1.88 18.00 -12.44
C LYS A 149 2.10 17.10 -13.67
N ASN A 150 2.62 15.89 -13.46
CA ASN A 150 2.75 14.88 -14.52
C ASN A 150 1.38 14.31 -14.93
N LEU A 151 0.45 14.18 -13.99
CA LEU A 151 -0.95 13.83 -14.28
C LEU A 151 -1.63 14.87 -15.18
N ALA A 152 -1.48 16.16 -14.87
CA ALA A 152 -2.07 17.26 -15.64
C ALA A 152 -1.50 17.36 -17.07
N HIS A 153 -0.18 17.12 -17.24
CA HIS A 153 0.47 17.04 -18.55
C HIS A 153 -0.07 15.88 -19.40
N MET A 154 -0.39 14.74 -18.78
CA MET A 154 -0.88 13.55 -19.50
C MET A 154 -2.40 13.53 -19.74
N THR A 155 -3.17 14.32 -18.99
CA THR A 155 -4.62 14.49 -19.24
C THR A 155 -4.95 15.58 -20.26
N GLY A 156 -3.95 16.25 -20.85
CA GLY A 156 -4.16 17.31 -21.84
C GLY A 156 -4.74 18.62 -21.27
N LEU A 157 -4.59 18.85 -19.96
CA LEU A 157 -5.09 20.05 -19.26
C LEU A 157 -4.01 21.14 -19.09
N ALA A 158 -2.78 20.89 -19.54
CA ALA A 158 -1.72 21.88 -19.59
C ALA A 158 -1.16 21.94 -21.03
N SER A 159 -1.56 22.98 -21.76
CA SER A 159 -0.80 23.45 -22.92
C SER A 159 0.45 24.16 -22.42
N VAL A 160 1.60 23.80 -23.01
CA VAL A 160 2.91 24.49 -23.04
C VAL A 160 3.23 25.43 -21.87
#